data_AF-Q2N0X4-F1
#
_entry.id   AF-Q2N0X4-F1
#
_cell.length_a   1.000
_cell.length_b   1.000
_cell.length_c   1.000
_cell.angle_alpha   90.00
_cell.angle_beta   90.00
_cell.angle_gamma   90.00
#
_symmetry.space_group_name_H-M   'P 1'
#
loop_
_entity.id
_entity.type
_entity.pdbx_description
1 polymer ?
#
loop_
_entity_poly.entity_id
_entity_poly.type
_entity_poly.pdbx_seq_one_letter_code
_entity_poly.pdbx_strand_id
1 'polypeptide(L)'
;IKIVQQIAILMGCAILPHLRNLVAIIQHGLTDEQQKVRTITALSLAALAEAATPYGIESFDSVLIPLWQGIREHRGKGLAAFLKAIGYIIPLMDAETAGYYTREVMVILVREFQSPDEEMKKIVLKVVKQCCATD
;
A
#
# COMPACT_ATOMS: atom_id res chain seq x y z
N ILE A 1 5.63 -4.26 14.17
CA ILE A 1 4.90 -4.21 12.88
C ILE A 1 3.60 -5.03 12.90
N LYS A 2 3.62 -6.36 13.06
CA LYS A 2 2.38 -7.18 13.05
C LYS A 2 1.31 -6.72 14.05
N ILE A 3 1.70 -6.22 15.23
CA ILE A 3 0.77 -5.65 16.22
C ILE A 3 0.03 -4.44 15.64
N VAL A 4 0.73 -3.53 14.96
CA VAL A 4 0.13 -2.35 14.29
C VAL A 4 -0.86 -2.77 13.22
N GLN A 5 -0.56 -3.82 12.45
CA GLN A 5 -1.51 -4.39 11.50
C GLN A 5 -2.81 -4.85 12.18
N GLN A 6 -2.70 -5.58 13.30
CA GLN A 6 -3.88 -6.07 14.01
C GLN A 6 -4.68 -4.92 14.66
N ILE A 7 -4.00 -3.87 15.13
CA ILE A 7 -4.66 -2.64 15.59
C ILE A 7 -5.49 -2.03 14.45
N ALA A 8 -4.93 -1.92 13.25
CA ALA A 8 -5.65 -1.39 12.09
C ALA A 8 -6.93 -2.19 11.78
N ILE A 9 -6.83 -3.52 11.81
CA ILE A 9 -7.94 -4.43 11.54
C ILE A 9 -9.02 -4.35 12.63
N LEU A 10 -8.63 -4.28 13.91
CA LEU A 10 -9.56 -4.31 15.04
C LEU A 10 -10.23 -2.95 15.29
N MET A 11 -9.50 -1.85 15.13
CA MET A 11 -10.00 -0.50 15.42
C MET A 11 -10.80 0.11 14.26
N GLY A 12 -10.57 -0.33 13.02
CA GLY A 12 -11.21 0.25 11.83
C GLY A 12 -10.97 1.76 11.74
N CYS A 13 -12.02 2.54 11.45
CA CYS A 13 -11.90 3.99 11.29
C CYS A 13 -11.46 4.76 12.55
N ALA A 14 -11.51 4.14 13.74
CA ALA A 14 -11.06 4.76 14.98
C ALA A 14 -9.53 4.98 15.06
N ILE A 15 -8.76 4.51 14.07
CA ILE A 15 -7.30 4.73 14.03
C ILE A 15 -6.89 6.16 13.65
N LEU A 16 -7.78 6.96 13.04
CA LEU A 16 -7.46 8.26 12.45
C LEU A 16 -6.63 9.19 13.35
N PRO A 17 -6.96 9.39 14.64
CA PRO A 17 -6.17 10.25 15.53
C PRO A 17 -4.74 9.75 15.81
N HIS A 18 -4.50 8.45 15.60
CA HIS A 18 -3.23 7.78 15.88
C HIS A 18 -2.48 7.36 14.61
N LEU A 19 -3.10 7.55 13.43
CA LEU A 19 -2.62 7.03 12.16
C LEU A 19 -1.18 7.46 11.86
N ARG A 20 -0.89 8.76 11.98
CA ARG A 20 0.46 9.31 11.76
C ARG A 20 1.52 8.66 12.64
N ASN A 21 1.21 8.47 13.92
CA ASN A 21 2.12 7.83 14.86
C ASN A 21 2.31 6.34 14.54
N LEU A 22 1.24 5.64 14.18
CA LEU A 22 1.30 4.23 13.80
C LEU A 22 2.11 4.02 12.51
N VAL A 23 1.96 4.89 11.51
CA VAL A 23 2.77 4.88 10.28
C VAL A 23 4.24 5.16 10.62
N ALA A 24 4.53 6.20 11.40
CA ALA A 24 5.89 6.55 11.81
C ALA A 24 6.60 5.41 12.56
N ILE A 25 5.87 4.64 13.38
CA ILE A 25 6.42 3.48 14.10
C ILE A 25 6.86 2.36 13.13
N ILE A 26 6.17 2.15 12.01
CA ILE A 26 6.45 1.00 11.12
C ILE A 26 7.22 1.36 9.86
N GLN A 27 7.31 2.65 9.47
CA GLN A 27 7.86 3.08 8.17
C GLN A 27 9.26 2.56 7.88
N HIS A 28 10.12 2.46 8.90
CA HIS A 28 11.51 1.99 8.75
C HIS A 28 11.59 0.53 8.25
N GLY A 29 10.53 -0.26 8.45
CA GLY A 29 10.48 -1.64 7.99
C GLY A 29 10.39 -1.78 6.47
N LEU A 30 10.11 -0.71 5.70
CA LEU A 30 10.09 -0.74 4.24
C LEU A 30 11.48 -0.90 3.62
N THR A 31 12.53 -0.44 4.31
CA THR A 31 13.93 -0.48 3.84
C THR A 31 14.77 -1.51 4.57
N ASP A 32 14.15 -2.39 5.36
CA ASP A 32 14.83 -3.45 6.11
C ASP A 32 15.49 -4.47 5.16
N GLU A 33 16.65 -5.01 5.52
CA GLU A 33 17.36 -6.03 4.73
C GLU A 33 16.52 -7.31 4.55
N GLN A 34 15.71 -7.65 5.55
CA GLN A 34 14.92 -8.86 5.56
C GLN A 34 13.60 -8.68 4.81
N GLN A 35 13.44 -9.43 3.71
CA GLN A 35 12.23 -9.36 2.87
C GLN A 35 10.93 -9.58 3.64
N LYS A 36 10.93 -10.47 4.66
CA LYS A 36 9.75 -10.71 5.49
C LYS A 36 9.30 -9.46 6.24
N VAL A 37 10.25 -8.63 6.70
CA VAL A 37 9.99 -7.36 7.40
C VAL A 37 9.42 -6.33 6.43
N ARG A 38 10.01 -6.19 5.23
CA ARG A 38 9.46 -5.31 4.17
C ARG A 38 8.03 -5.69 3.80
N THR A 39 7.79 -6.98 3.60
CA THR A 39 6.48 -7.52 3.21
C THR A 39 5.42 -7.24 4.28
N ILE A 40 5.69 -7.55 5.56
CA ILE A 40 4.72 -7.30 6.64
C ILE A 40 4.51 -5.80 6.89
N THR A 41 5.51 -4.96 6.62
CA THR A 41 5.38 -3.50 6.73
C THR A 41 4.44 -2.95 5.67
N ALA A 42 4.63 -3.33 4.39
CA ALA A 42 3.73 -2.94 3.32
C ALA A 42 2.29 -3.45 3.57
N LEU A 43 2.12 -4.69 4.03
CA LEU A 43 0.79 -5.22 4.39
C LEU A 43 0.15 -4.49 5.59
N SER A 44 0.96 -4.02 6.54
CA SER A 44 0.48 -3.21 7.67
C SER A 44 0.02 -1.82 7.20
N LEU A 45 0.77 -1.20 6.29
CA LEU A 45 0.40 0.08 5.68
C LEU A 45 -0.88 -0.03 4.85
N ALA A 46 -1.04 -1.13 4.10
CA ALA A 46 -2.29 -1.41 3.38
C ALA A 46 -3.49 -1.48 4.34
N ALA A 47 -3.35 -2.17 5.46
CA ALA A 47 -4.42 -2.27 6.46
C ALA A 47 -4.73 -0.93 7.14
N LEU A 48 -3.70 -0.11 7.43
CA LEU A 48 -3.90 1.24 7.95
C LEU A 48 -4.62 2.14 6.93
N ALA A 49 -4.25 2.07 5.65
CA ALA A 49 -4.89 2.86 4.60
C ALA A 49 -6.35 2.44 4.38
N GLU A 50 -6.62 1.13 4.37
CA GLU A 50 -7.98 0.57 4.31
C GLU A 50 -8.84 1.06 5.48
N ALA A 51 -8.31 1.01 6.70
CA ALA A 51 -9.01 1.45 7.89
C ALA A 51 -9.21 2.98 7.97
N ALA A 52 -8.30 3.77 7.37
CA ALA A 52 -8.38 5.22 7.33
C ALA A 52 -9.30 5.77 6.22
N THR A 53 -9.66 4.93 5.24
CA THR A 53 -10.44 5.35 4.06
C THR A 53 -11.76 6.06 4.46
N PRO A 54 -12.09 7.22 3.86
CA PRO A 54 -11.39 7.94 2.77
C PRO A 54 -10.43 9.05 3.22
N TYR A 55 -10.05 9.13 4.50
CA TYR A 55 -9.24 10.22 5.04
C TYR A 55 -7.79 9.79 5.37
N GLY A 56 -6.96 10.76 5.78
CA GLY A 56 -5.67 10.48 6.41
C GLY A 56 -4.47 10.34 5.47
N ILE A 57 -4.58 10.77 4.21
CA ILE A 57 -3.47 10.74 3.24
C ILE A 57 -2.18 11.38 3.77
N GLU A 58 -2.28 12.50 4.48
CA GLU A 58 -1.15 13.23 5.10
C GLU A 58 -0.32 12.38 6.08
N SER A 59 -0.91 11.29 6.61
CA SER A 59 -0.19 10.38 7.50
C SER A 59 0.75 9.44 6.74
N PHE A 60 0.61 9.33 5.41
CA PHE A 60 1.37 8.40 4.58
C PHE A 60 2.53 9.06 3.79
N ASP A 61 2.71 10.37 3.87
CA ASP A 61 3.74 11.11 3.10
C ASP A 61 5.14 10.48 3.20
N SER A 62 5.54 10.06 4.40
CA SER A 62 6.86 9.50 4.65
C SER A 62 7.08 8.10 4.05
N VAL A 63 6.01 7.39 3.68
CA VAL A 63 6.08 6.04 3.11
C VAL A 63 5.85 6.00 1.60
N LEU A 64 5.39 7.08 0.98
CA LEU A 64 5.13 7.12 -0.46
C LEU A 64 6.39 6.85 -1.29
N ILE A 65 7.50 7.54 -1.00
CA ILE A 65 8.75 7.37 -1.75
C ILE A 65 9.34 5.95 -1.57
N PRO A 66 9.50 5.41 -0.35
CA PRO A 66 9.97 4.04 -0.17
C PRO A 66 9.09 2.98 -0.83
N LEU A 67 7.76 3.14 -0.78
CA LEU A 67 6.85 2.23 -1.48
C LEU A 67 7.05 2.31 -2.99
N TRP A 68 7.19 3.52 -3.53
CA TRP A 68 7.40 3.74 -4.95
C TRP A 68 8.67 3.07 -5.48
N GLN A 69 9.79 3.29 -4.78
CA GLN A 69 11.07 2.66 -5.10
C GLN A 69 10.95 1.13 -5.03
N GLY A 70 10.34 0.62 -3.96
CA GLY A 70 10.14 -0.82 -3.76
C GLY A 70 9.32 -1.49 -4.87
N ILE A 71 8.33 -0.82 -5.45
CA ILE A 71 7.55 -1.38 -6.57
C ILE A 71 8.39 -1.54 -7.84
N ARG A 72 9.35 -0.63 -8.08
CA ARG A 72 10.24 -0.70 -9.25
C ARG A 72 11.32 -1.77 -9.08
N GLU A 73 11.81 -1.95 -7.86
CA GLU A 73 12.93 -2.84 -7.55
C GLU A 73 12.52 -4.27 -7.21
N HIS A 74 11.45 -4.48 -6.45
CA HIS A 74 11.08 -5.79 -5.93
C HIS A 74 10.32 -6.64 -6.96
N ARG A 75 10.31 -7.96 -6.74
CA ARG A 75 9.58 -8.96 -7.55
C ARG A 75 8.89 -9.99 -6.65
N GLY A 76 7.96 -10.75 -7.23
CA GLY A 76 7.25 -11.83 -6.54
C GLY A 76 6.43 -11.34 -5.34
N LYS A 77 6.40 -12.11 -4.25
CA LYS A 77 5.54 -11.83 -3.07
C LYS A 77 5.83 -10.49 -2.40
N GLY A 78 7.08 -10.03 -2.43
CA GLY A 78 7.45 -8.71 -1.89
C GLY A 78 6.79 -7.58 -2.69
N LEU A 79 6.82 -7.68 -4.02
CA LEU A 79 6.15 -6.72 -4.91
C LEU A 79 4.64 -6.72 -4.70
N ALA A 80 4.01 -7.89 -4.54
CA ALA A 80 2.58 -8.00 -4.31
C ALA A 80 2.13 -7.22 -3.06
N ALA A 81 2.89 -7.28 -1.96
CA ALA A 81 2.57 -6.53 -0.75
C ALA A 81 2.66 -5.00 -0.96
N PHE A 82 3.64 -4.54 -1.72
CA PHE A 82 3.82 -3.12 -2.02
C PHE A 82 2.74 -2.59 -2.97
N LEU A 83 2.39 -3.36 -4.01
CA LEU A 83 1.27 -3.06 -4.90
C LEU A 83 -0.04 -2.96 -4.11
N LYS A 84 -0.27 -3.88 -3.17
CA LYS A 84 -1.44 -3.84 -2.28
C LYS A 84 -1.48 -2.55 -1.47
N ALA A 85 -0.36 -2.16 -0.86
CA ALA A 85 -0.29 -0.92 -0.08
C ALA A 85 -0.66 0.30 -0.90
N ILE A 86 -0.05 0.47 -2.08
CA ILE A 86 -0.34 1.62 -2.96
C ILE A 86 -1.79 1.59 -3.46
N GLY A 87 -2.36 0.43 -3.77
CA GLY A 87 -3.77 0.34 -4.18
C GLY A 87 -4.76 0.83 -3.13
N TYR A 88 -4.43 0.73 -1.83
CA TYR A 88 -5.24 1.30 -0.75
C TYR A 88 -4.93 2.78 -0.47
N ILE A 89 -3.73 3.26 -0.80
CA ILE A 89 -3.35 4.65 -0.57
C ILE A 89 -3.85 5.57 -1.69
N ILE A 90 -3.82 5.12 -2.96
CA ILE A 90 -4.27 5.93 -4.11
C ILE A 90 -5.68 6.52 -3.92
N PRO A 91 -6.69 5.76 -3.44
CA PRO A 91 -8.03 6.31 -3.22
C PRO A 91 -8.13 7.35 -2.08
N LEU A 92 -7.07 7.56 -1.29
CA LEU A 92 -7.03 8.59 -0.25
C LEU A 92 -6.49 9.93 -0.79
N MET A 93 -5.89 9.93 -1.98
CA MET A 93 -5.31 11.11 -2.61
C MET A 93 -6.38 11.98 -3.26
N ASP A 94 -6.02 13.22 -3.57
CA ASP A 94 -6.80 14.07 -4.46
C ASP A 94 -6.69 13.60 -5.92
N ALA A 95 -7.64 14.01 -6.76
CA ALA A 95 -7.79 13.51 -8.13
C ALA A 95 -6.52 13.70 -9.00
N GLU A 96 -5.82 14.83 -8.84
CA GLU A 96 -4.61 15.11 -9.60
C GLU A 96 -3.47 14.16 -9.23
N THR A 97 -3.18 14.01 -7.93
CA THR A 97 -2.12 13.12 -7.44
C THR A 97 -2.48 11.65 -7.67
N ALA A 98 -3.74 11.27 -7.45
CA ALA A 98 -4.24 9.93 -7.74
C ALA A 98 -4.07 9.56 -9.21
N GLY A 99 -4.39 10.48 -10.13
CA GLY A 99 -4.21 10.29 -11.57
C GLY A 99 -2.76 10.06 -11.96
N TYR A 100 -1.83 10.82 -11.37
CA TYR A 100 -0.39 10.64 -11.60
C TYR A 100 0.09 9.25 -11.14
N TYR A 101 -0.17 8.86 -9.89
CA TYR A 101 0.27 7.58 -9.36
C TYR A 101 -0.41 6.39 -10.05
N THR A 102 -1.69 6.52 -10.40
CA THR A 102 -2.42 5.46 -11.13
C THR A 102 -1.77 5.16 -12.47
N ARG A 103 -1.41 6.18 -13.27
CA ARG A 103 -0.76 6.00 -14.56
C ARG A 103 0.57 5.27 -14.42
N GLU A 104 1.37 5.67 -13.45
CA GLU A 104 2.67 5.07 -13.24
C GLU A 104 2.57 3.62 -12.73
N VAL A 105 1.66 3.32 -11.79
CA VAL A 105 1.44 1.96 -11.27
C VAL A 105 0.87 1.04 -12.34
N MET A 106 0.04 1.56 -13.25
CA MET A 106 -0.61 0.76 -14.29
C MET A 106 0.40 0.01 -15.17
N VAL A 107 1.56 0.61 -15.45
CA VAL A 107 2.63 -0.05 -16.21
C VAL A 107 3.11 -1.33 -15.51
N ILE A 108 3.24 -1.29 -14.18
CA ILE A 108 3.62 -2.48 -13.39
C ILE A 108 2.46 -3.48 -13.33
N LEU A 109 1.21 -3.02 -13.14
CA LEU A 109 0.04 -3.90 -13.07
C LEU A 109 -0.16 -4.69 -14.37
N VAL A 110 -0.02 -4.04 -15.53
CA VAL A 110 -0.12 -4.69 -16.85
C VAL A 110 0.97 -5.75 -17.01
N ARG A 111 2.19 -5.48 -16.56
CA ARG A 111 3.29 -6.47 -16.58
C ARG A 111 2.97 -7.68 -15.71
N GLU A 112 2.50 -7.46 -14.48
CA GLU A 112 2.21 -8.52 -13.51
C GLU A 112 0.90 -9.28 -13.82
N PHE A 113 0.09 -8.81 -14.77
CA PHE A 113 -1.16 -9.47 -15.18
C PHE A 113 -0.93 -10.88 -15.76
N GLN A 114 0.24 -11.11 -16.36
CA GLN A 114 0.65 -12.40 -16.91
C GLN A 114 1.29 -13.33 -15.87
N SER A 115 1.40 -12.90 -14.61
CA SER A 115 2.03 -13.70 -13.55
C SER A 115 1.32 -15.05 -13.37
N PRO A 116 2.04 -16.18 -13.23
CA PRO A 116 1.43 -17.47 -12.93
C PRO A 116 0.95 -17.58 -11.46
N ASP A 117 1.33 -16.64 -10.59
CA ASP A 117 0.96 -16.63 -9.17
C ASP A 117 -0.48 -16.09 -8.98
N GLU A 118 -1.38 -16.95 -8.55
CA GLU A 118 -2.79 -16.62 -8.28
C GLU A 118 -2.96 -15.55 -7.19
N GLU A 119 -2.07 -15.49 -6.20
CA GLU A 119 -2.10 -14.45 -5.17
C GLU A 119 -1.75 -13.08 -5.78
N MET A 120 -0.74 -13.04 -6.65
CA MET A 120 -0.36 -11.84 -7.40
C MET A 120 -1.53 -11.36 -8.27
N LYS A 121 -2.18 -12.24 -9.04
CA LYS A 121 -3.32 -11.86 -9.89
C LYS A 121 -4.46 -11.23 -9.10
N LYS A 122 -4.80 -11.80 -7.93
CA LYS A 122 -5.84 -11.26 -7.05
C LYS A 122 -5.50 -9.85 -6.57
N ILE A 123 -4.23 -9.63 -6.20
CA ILE A 123 -3.76 -8.29 -5.81
C ILE A 123 -3.84 -7.33 -7.00
N VAL A 124 -3.31 -7.70 -8.16
CA VAL A 124 -3.33 -6.85 -9.36
C VAL A 124 -4.76 -6.45 -9.72
N LEU A 125 -5.69 -7.41 -9.78
CA LEU A 125 -7.11 -7.15 -10.06
C LEU A 125 -7.75 -6.22 -9.02
N LYS A 126 -7.45 -6.41 -7.74
CA LYS A 126 -7.95 -5.56 -6.66
C LYS A 126 -7.43 -4.12 -6.79
N VAL A 127 -6.14 -3.96 -7.09
CA VAL A 127 -5.52 -2.63 -7.26
C VAL A 127 -6.09 -1.94 -8.50
N VAL A 128 -6.29 -2.65 -9.62
CA VAL A 128 -6.97 -2.09 -10.81
C VAL A 128 -8.36 -1.58 -10.44
N LYS A 129 -9.16 -2.38 -9.71
CA LYS A 129 -10.48 -1.94 -9.24
C LYS A 129 -10.41 -0.66 -8.40
N GLN A 130 -9.42 -0.56 -7.50
CA GLN A 130 -9.24 0.61 -6.64
C GLN A 130 -8.88 1.85 -7.45
N CYS A 131 -7.94 1.72 -8.40
CA CYS A 131 -7.52 2.82 -9.26
C CYS A 131 -8.65 3.32 -10.17
N CYS A 132 -9.54 2.43 -10.64
CA CYS A 132 -10.69 2.81 -11.46
C CYS A 132 -11.85 3.41 -10.66
N ALA A 133 -11.84 3.31 -9.34
CA ALA A 133 -12.89 3.85 -8.47
C ALA A 133 -12.55 5.24 -7.91
N THR A 134 -11.36 5.75 -8.19
CA THR A 134 -10.93 7.10 -7.82
C THR A 134 -11.34 8.05 -8.95
N ASP A 135 -12.41 8.81 -8.75
CA ASP A 135 -12.88 9.89 -9.64
C ASP A 135 -12.03 11.17 -9.48
#